data_AF-A0A1F8X4F3-F1
#
_entry.id   AF-A0A1F8X4F3-F1
#
_cell.length_a   1.000
_cell.length_b   1.000
_cell.length_c   1.000
_cell.angle_alpha   90.00
_cell.angle_beta   90.00
_cell.angle_gamma   90.00
#
_symmetry.space_group_name_H-M   'P 1'
#
loop_
_entity.id
_entity.type
_entity.pdbx_description
1 polymer ?
#
loop_
_entity_poly.entity_id
_entity_poly.type
_entity_poly.pdbx_seq_one_letter_code
_entity_poly.pdbx_strand_id
1 'polypeptide(L)'
;MVMPAAARVVNGGLTIISRVRPVPKGYAILLYHRLHEDDSVDAPFLSIGATVFSSQMEWLKERAAVVTLSELVSMVKARKNPDKLYAALTFDDGYQDVLRVGLPLFRRHSVPVTFFISTSFIDDHSRMSWWDTLQGAGIGARQISRASEKIKYSGLPVEDALVGRGPSLGSSAHNGFASWDELRAAAGSGYVEVGGHTVTHPVLSRGGLYEVRECKARLEDELGKRTRFFAYPFGGVRDVSARAAECVRSAGFEAAVTTFGGFNKPGDDAFLLRRIKFMGHGLGDFAVSVSTGDIKRHINRAYAALTALRGPGLGSGKKTEDGR
;
A
#
# COMPACT_ATOMS: atom_id res chain seq x y z
N MET A 1 0.38 34.04 2.59
CA MET A 1 -0.66 33.67 1.60
C MET A 1 -1.77 32.93 2.34
N VAL A 2 -2.93 33.55 2.50
CA VAL A 2 -4.03 33.06 3.35
C VAL A 2 -4.75 31.92 2.62
N MET A 3 -4.82 30.72 3.23
CA MET A 3 -5.61 29.62 2.67
C MET A 3 -7.10 29.97 2.62
N PRO A 4 -7.84 29.63 1.54
CA PRO A 4 -9.25 29.97 1.43
C PRO A 4 -10.08 29.28 2.53
N ALA A 5 -11.08 29.98 3.08
CA ALA A 5 -11.88 29.56 4.23
C ALA A 5 -12.53 28.16 4.10
N ALA A 6 -12.82 27.71 2.88
CA ALA A 6 -13.35 26.36 2.62
C ALA A 6 -12.36 25.24 2.99
N ALA A 7 -11.05 25.44 2.83
CA ALA A 7 -10.03 24.45 3.19
C ALA A 7 -9.87 24.30 4.71
N ARG A 8 -10.08 25.39 5.48
CA ARG A 8 -10.07 25.36 6.95
C ARG A 8 -11.26 24.58 7.53
N VAL A 9 -12.45 24.71 6.93
CA VAL A 9 -13.65 23.97 7.37
C VAL A 9 -13.52 22.47 7.09
N VAL A 10 -12.97 22.08 5.93
CA VAL A 10 -12.76 20.67 5.58
C VAL A 10 -11.70 20.00 6.47
N ASN A 11 -10.58 20.68 6.74
CA ASN A 11 -9.55 20.17 7.67
C ASN A 11 -10.06 20.10 9.13
N GLY A 12 -10.87 21.06 9.57
CA GLY A 12 -11.52 21.02 10.89
C GLY A 12 -12.49 19.85 11.04
N GLY A 13 -13.32 19.59 10.03
CA GLY A 13 -14.26 18.46 10.02
C GLY A 13 -13.58 17.10 10.03
N LEU A 14 -12.50 16.93 9.25
CA LEU A 14 -11.71 15.69 9.22
C LEU A 14 -10.97 15.42 10.55
N THR A 15 -10.56 16.48 11.26
CA THR A 15 -9.95 16.39 12.60
C THR A 15 -10.96 15.99 13.68
N ILE A 16 -12.22 16.43 13.57
CA ILE A 16 -13.28 15.97 14.47
C ILE A 16 -13.63 14.50 14.18
N ILE A 17 -13.73 14.13 12.90
CA ILE A 17 -14.03 12.75 12.48
C ILE A 17 -12.98 11.77 13.00
N SER A 18 -11.69 12.11 13.00
CA SER A 18 -10.69 11.21 13.58
C SER A 18 -10.95 10.99 15.08
N ARG A 19 -11.26 12.03 15.86
CA ARG A 19 -11.41 11.89 17.33
C ARG A 19 -12.56 10.99 17.76
N VAL A 20 -13.72 11.09 17.12
CA VAL A 20 -14.98 10.49 17.63
C VAL A 20 -15.41 9.20 16.93
N ARG A 21 -14.72 8.77 15.86
CA ARG A 21 -15.21 7.67 15.03
C ARG A 21 -14.91 6.30 15.68
N PRO A 22 -15.94 5.48 15.95
CA PRO A 22 -15.73 4.12 16.43
C PRO A 22 -15.20 3.24 15.31
N VAL A 23 -14.42 2.23 15.68
CA VAL A 23 -13.99 1.16 14.77
C VAL A 23 -14.86 -0.08 14.95
N PRO A 24 -15.14 -0.85 13.88
CA PRO A 24 -15.92 -2.08 14.00
C PRO A 24 -15.08 -3.20 14.62
N LYS A 25 -15.73 -4.24 15.12
CA LYS A 25 -15.04 -5.52 15.39
C LYS A 25 -14.70 -6.18 14.05
N GLY A 26 -13.49 -6.72 13.91
CA GLY A 26 -13.06 -7.25 12.62
C GLY A 26 -11.57 -7.52 12.54
N TYR A 27 -11.14 -8.00 11.38
CA TYR A 27 -9.74 -8.17 11.01
C TYR A 27 -9.40 -7.22 9.86
N ALA A 28 -8.57 -6.22 10.12
CA ALA A 28 -8.07 -5.28 9.12
C ALA A 28 -6.60 -5.58 8.80
N ILE A 29 -6.26 -5.61 7.52
CA ILE A 29 -4.87 -5.64 7.07
C ILE A 29 -4.63 -4.32 6.34
N LEU A 30 -3.67 -3.52 6.80
CA LEU A 30 -3.40 -2.17 6.32
C LEU A 30 -2.24 -2.23 5.31
N LEU A 31 -2.43 -1.63 4.13
CA LEU A 31 -1.44 -1.63 3.06
C LEU A 31 -0.79 -0.26 2.89
N TYR A 32 0.53 -0.24 3.05
CA TYR A 32 1.45 0.86 2.75
C TYR A 32 2.49 0.39 1.71
N HIS A 33 3.27 1.30 1.15
CA HIS A 33 4.38 0.93 0.23
C HIS A 33 5.66 1.63 0.66
N ARG A 34 5.62 2.96 0.80
CA ARG A 34 6.81 3.77 1.09
C ARG A 34 6.59 4.73 2.26
N LEU A 35 7.69 5.10 2.91
CA LEU A 35 7.75 6.14 3.94
C LEU A 35 8.76 7.21 3.55
N HIS A 36 8.47 8.48 3.80
CA HIS A 36 9.45 9.57 3.62
C HIS A 36 9.52 10.43 4.88
N GLU A 37 10.63 11.16 5.02
CA GLU A 37 10.96 11.88 6.26
C GLU A 37 10.07 13.10 6.51
N ASP A 38 9.72 13.83 5.45
CA ASP A 38 8.87 15.01 5.51
C ASP A 38 7.48 14.75 4.92
N ASP A 39 6.60 15.77 4.93
CA ASP A 39 5.29 15.72 4.29
C ASP A 39 5.30 16.56 2.98
N SER A 40 6.42 16.51 2.24
CA SER A 40 6.67 17.38 1.08
C SER A 40 5.74 17.11 -0.12
N VAL A 41 5.58 18.12 -0.98
CA VAL A 41 4.78 18.04 -2.21
C VAL A 41 5.40 17.14 -3.29
N ASP A 42 6.71 16.85 -3.17
CA ASP A 42 7.47 16.00 -4.08
C ASP A 42 7.58 14.54 -3.57
N ALA A 43 6.64 14.15 -2.70
CA ALA A 43 6.58 12.80 -2.12
C ALA A 43 6.62 11.71 -3.22
N PRO A 44 7.40 10.64 -3.01
CA PRO A 44 7.42 9.53 -3.94
C PRO A 44 6.04 8.90 -4.13
N PHE A 45 5.83 8.28 -5.30
CA PHE A 45 4.59 7.57 -5.59
C PHE A 45 4.33 6.50 -4.51
N LEU A 46 3.07 6.39 -4.06
CA LEU A 46 2.65 5.46 -2.99
C LEU A 46 3.25 5.72 -1.60
N SER A 47 3.86 6.90 -1.37
CA SER A 47 4.48 7.24 -0.09
C SER A 47 3.54 7.93 0.92
N ILE A 48 3.92 7.85 2.19
CA ILE A 48 3.34 8.62 3.30
C ILE A 48 4.46 9.22 4.16
N GLY A 49 4.27 10.42 4.70
CA GLY A 49 5.27 11.08 5.54
C GLY A 49 5.32 10.49 6.95
N ALA A 50 6.50 10.54 7.57
CA ALA A 50 6.77 9.95 8.88
C ALA A 50 5.89 10.53 10.00
N THR A 51 5.61 11.83 9.93
CA THR A 51 4.73 12.52 10.89
C THR A 51 3.30 12.03 10.77
N VAL A 52 2.76 11.97 9.55
CA VAL A 52 1.41 11.46 9.30
C VAL A 52 1.29 9.99 9.71
N PHE A 53 2.27 9.15 9.36
CA PHE A 53 2.30 7.75 9.78
C PHE A 53 2.27 7.63 11.30
N SER A 54 3.07 8.42 12.02
CA SER A 54 3.09 8.41 13.49
C SER A 54 1.71 8.75 14.08
N SER A 55 1.06 9.79 13.58
CA SER A 55 -0.29 10.14 14.04
C SER A 55 -1.33 9.04 13.73
N GLN A 56 -1.18 8.33 12.60
CA GLN A 56 -2.03 7.18 12.30
C GLN A 56 -1.82 6.03 13.30
N MET A 57 -0.58 5.76 13.70
CA MET A 57 -0.26 4.69 14.64
C MET A 57 -0.80 4.98 16.04
N GLU A 58 -0.62 6.22 16.52
CA GLU A 58 -1.19 6.68 17.80
C GLU A 58 -2.72 6.49 17.81
N TRP A 59 -3.39 6.97 16.76
CA TRP A 59 -4.83 6.84 16.62
C TRP A 59 -5.31 5.39 16.57
N LEU A 60 -4.57 4.53 15.84
CA LEU A 60 -4.91 3.13 15.66
C LEU A 60 -4.80 2.36 16.98
N LYS A 61 -3.73 2.58 17.74
CA LYS A 61 -3.49 1.88 19.02
C LYS A 61 -4.49 2.23 20.10
N GLU A 62 -5.09 3.42 20.06
CA GLU A 62 -6.18 3.80 20.96
C GLU A 62 -7.49 3.03 20.68
N ARG A 63 -7.66 2.46 19.48
CA ARG A 63 -8.96 1.96 18.99
C ARG A 63 -8.93 0.49 18.55
N ALA A 64 -7.76 -0.05 18.22
CA ALA A 64 -7.59 -1.40 17.70
C ALA A 64 -6.44 -2.13 18.41
N ALA A 65 -6.51 -3.45 18.44
CA ALA A 65 -5.37 -4.29 18.77
C ALA A 65 -4.48 -4.44 17.55
N VAL A 66 -3.32 -3.79 17.57
CA VAL A 66 -2.29 -3.98 16.54
C VAL A 66 -1.57 -5.30 16.81
N VAL A 67 -1.58 -6.21 15.84
CA VAL A 67 -1.05 -7.58 15.94
C VAL A 67 -0.19 -7.91 14.73
N THR A 68 0.63 -8.95 14.83
CA THR A 68 1.36 -9.48 13.68
C THR A 68 0.39 -10.02 12.62
N LEU A 69 0.81 -10.05 11.35
CA LEU A 69 0.02 -10.68 10.30
C LEU A 69 -0.24 -12.18 10.61
N SER A 70 0.75 -12.85 11.20
CA SER A 70 0.62 -14.25 11.64
C SER A 70 -0.49 -14.49 12.63
N GLU A 71 -0.61 -13.66 13.67
CA GLU A 71 -1.68 -13.77 14.65
C GLU A 71 -3.04 -13.51 13.99
N LEU A 72 -3.13 -12.48 13.15
CA LEU A 72 -4.35 -12.14 12.43
C LEU A 72 -4.81 -13.29 11.52
N VAL A 73 -3.91 -13.84 10.69
CA VAL A 73 -4.18 -14.98 9.81
C VAL A 73 -4.61 -16.20 10.62
N SER A 74 -3.94 -16.47 11.74
CA SER A 74 -4.28 -17.59 12.62
C SER A 74 -5.70 -17.46 13.18
N MET A 75 -6.09 -16.26 13.61
CA MET A 75 -7.46 -16.00 14.10
C MET A 75 -8.51 -16.16 13.00
N VAL A 76 -8.24 -15.66 11.78
CA VAL A 76 -9.12 -15.83 10.62
C VAL A 76 -9.31 -17.31 10.30
N LYS A 77 -8.22 -18.08 10.20
CA LYS A 77 -8.25 -19.53 9.90
C LYS A 77 -8.95 -20.34 10.99
N ALA A 78 -8.76 -19.97 12.26
CA ALA A 78 -9.43 -20.59 13.40
C ALA A 78 -10.92 -20.22 13.51
N ARG A 79 -11.47 -19.42 12.58
CA ARG A 79 -12.85 -18.94 12.59
C ARG A 79 -13.22 -18.25 13.92
N LYS A 80 -12.26 -17.58 14.55
CA LYS A 80 -12.48 -16.85 15.80
C LYS A 80 -13.30 -15.59 15.51
N ASN A 81 -14.37 -15.37 16.26
CA ASN A 81 -15.11 -14.12 16.17
C ASN A 81 -14.32 -13.01 16.87
N PRO A 82 -14.09 -11.86 16.22
CA PRO A 82 -13.34 -10.76 16.83
C PRO A 82 -14.18 -10.04 17.88
N ASP A 83 -13.61 -9.78 19.04
CA ASP A 83 -14.20 -9.00 20.13
C ASP A 83 -13.91 -7.48 20.02
N LYS A 84 -12.88 -7.12 19.24
CA LYS A 84 -12.41 -5.77 18.89
C LYS A 84 -11.93 -5.71 17.44
N LEU A 85 -11.44 -4.55 16.99
CA LEU A 85 -10.69 -4.49 15.74
C LEU A 85 -9.28 -5.03 15.96
N TYR A 86 -8.87 -6.01 15.17
CA TYR A 86 -7.49 -6.47 15.08
C TYR A 86 -6.88 -5.95 13.78
N ALA A 87 -5.73 -5.28 13.86
CA ALA A 87 -5.08 -4.66 12.72
C ALA A 87 -3.66 -5.19 12.53
N ALA A 88 -3.34 -5.67 11.33
CA ALA A 88 -1.96 -6.00 10.91
C ALA A 88 -1.49 -5.00 9.86
N LEU A 89 -0.22 -4.61 9.90
CA LEU A 89 0.36 -3.66 8.96
C LEU A 89 1.25 -4.36 7.94
N THR A 90 1.12 -3.93 6.69
CA THR A 90 1.85 -4.49 5.56
C THR A 90 2.46 -3.40 4.69
N PHE A 91 3.67 -3.65 4.21
CA PHE A 91 4.39 -2.86 3.22
C PHE A 91 4.71 -3.74 2.02
N ASP A 92 4.58 -3.20 0.81
CA ASP A 92 4.87 -3.92 -0.43
C ASP A 92 6.16 -3.38 -1.10
N ASP A 93 6.59 -4.07 -2.16
CA ASP A 93 7.65 -3.71 -3.12
C ASP A 93 9.12 -3.85 -2.68
N GLY A 94 9.47 -3.64 -1.41
CA GLY A 94 10.87 -3.78 -0.96
C GLY A 94 11.69 -2.49 -0.95
N TYR A 95 11.05 -1.32 -0.89
CA TYR A 95 11.75 -0.03 -0.81
C TYR A 95 12.62 0.15 0.44
N GLN A 96 13.82 0.72 0.25
CA GLN A 96 14.78 0.95 1.33
C GLN A 96 14.21 1.90 2.41
N ASP A 97 13.36 2.84 2.03
CA ASP A 97 12.81 3.82 2.95
C ASP A 97 11.87 3.23 4.03
N VAL A 98 11.28 2.07 3.77
CA VAL A 98 10.55 1.29 4.78
C VAL A 98 11.49 0.86 5.92
N LEU A 99 12.75 0.58 5.62
CA LEU A 99 13.75 0.23 6.63
C LEU A 99 14.40 1.48 7.22
N ARG A 100 14.87 2.39 6.37
CA ARG A 100 15.60 3.60 6.77
C ARG A 100 14.75 4.55 7.62
N VAL A 101 13.51 4.79 7.20
CA VAL A 101 12.57 5.69 7.88
C VAL A 101 11.59 4.89 8.75
N GLY A 102 11.08 3.78 8.23
CA GLY A 102 10.02 3.02 8.91
C GLY A 102 10.48 2.21 10.12
N LEU A 103 11.62 1.52 10.07
CA LEU A 103 12.05 0.66 11.18
C LEU A 103 12.19 1.40 12.52
N PRO A 104 12.77 2.61 12.59
CA PRO A 104 12.74 3.43 13.81
C PRO A 104 11.32 3.76 14.29
N LEU A 105 10.38 4.05 13.39
CA LEU A 105 8.98 4.34 13.72
C LEU A 105 8.24 3.11 14.23
N PHE A 106 8.46 1.94 13.61
CA PHE A 106 7.87 0.66 14.05
C PHE A 106 8.29 0.34 15.49
N ARG A 107 9.57 0.55 15.80
CA ARG A 107 10.11 0.40 17.17
C ARG A 107 9.47 1.39 18.14
N ARG A 108 9.48 2.68 17.80
CA ARG A 108 8.94 3.77 18.63
C ARG A 108 7.47 3.54 18.98
N HIS A 109 6.68 3.08 18.01
CA HIS A 109 5.26 2.83 18.20
C HIS A 109 4.95 1.40 18.67
N SER A 110 5.95 0.54 18.80
CA SER A 110 5.81 -0.89 19.11
C SER A 110 4.83 -1.60 18.16
N VAL A 111 4.98 -1.36 16.86
CA VAL A 111 4.09 -1.88 15.82
C VAL A 111 4.84 -2.90 14.96
N PRO A 112 4.43 -4.18 14.96
CA PRO A 112 4.98 -5.16 14.03
C PRO A 112 4.43 -4.94 12.62
N VAL A 113 5.23 -5.23 11.60
CA VAL A 113 4.87 -5.12 10.19
C VAL A 113 5.29 -6.38 9.41
N THR A 114 4.58 -6.65 8.32
CA THR A 114 5.04 -7.59 7.29
C THR A 114 5.47 -6.81 6.05
N PHE A 115 6.67 -7.08 5.54
CA PHE A 115 7.26 -6.42 4.37
C PHE A 115 7.40 -7.41 3.22
N PHE A 116 6.65 -7.20 2.15
CA PHE A 116 6.60 -8.08 0.98
C PHE A 116 7.60 -7.62 -0.07
N ILE A 117 8.45 -8.55 -0.52
CA ILE A 117 9.64 -8.25 -1.34
C ILE A 117 9.53 -8.84 -2.74
N SER A 118 9.76 -7.99 -3.75
CA SER A 118 9.99 -8.41 -5.13
C SER A 118 11.50 -8.60 -5.33
N THR A 119 11.96 -9.84 -5.44
CA THR A 119 13.39 -10.15 -5.21
C THR A 119 14.32 -9.58 -6.28
N SER A 120 13.88 -9.41 -7.53
CA SER A 120 14.77 -8.92 -8.60
C SER A 120 15.24 -7.48 -8.38
N PHE A 121 14.47 -6.65 -7.67
CA PHE A 121 14.89 -5.27 -7.37
C PHE A 121 15.94 -5.21 -6.25
N ILE A 122 16.03 -6.26 -5.43
CA ILE A 122 17.04 -6.42 -4.38
C ILE A 122 18.30 -7.06 -4.96
N ASP A 123 18.14 -8.05 -5.86
CA ASP A 123 19.26 -8.76 -6.49
C ASP A 123 20.03 -7.89 -7.50
N ASP A 124 19.35 -6.98 -8.19
CA ASP A 124 19.95 -6.10 -9.21
C ASP A 124 19.56 -4.64 -8.96
N HIS A 125 20.44 -3.91 -8.28
CA HIS A 125 20.27 -2.50 -7.97
C HIS A 125 20.32 -1.56 -9.17
N SER A 126 20.63 -2.07 -10.38
CA SER A 126 20.48 -1.31 -11.62
C SER A 126 19.03 -1.31 -12.14
N ARG A 127 18.19 -2.24 -11.67
CA ARG A 127 16.78 -2.33 -12.05
C ARG A 127 15.95 -1.28 -11.33
N MET A 128 15.23 -0.47 -12.11
CA MET A 128 14.19 0.41 -11.59
C MET A 128 12.82 -0.20 -11.84
N SER A 129 11.86 0.10 -10.96
CA SER A 129 10.47 -0.15 -11.27
C SER A 129 10.02 0.79 -12.39
N TRP A 130 9.08 0.35 -13.23
CA TRP A 130 8.57 1.20 -14.31
C TRP A 130 7.88 2.45 -13.77
N TRP A 131 7.27 2.41 -12.59
CA TRP A 131 6.60 3.58 -12.01
C TRP A 131 7.60 4.60 -11.46
N ASP A 132 8.73 4.16 -10.91
CA ASP A 132 9.81 5.06 -10.52
C ASP A 132 10.49 5.67 -11.75
N THR A 133 10.64 4.92 -12.84
CA THR A 133 11.13 5.48 -14.11
C THR A 133 10.21 6.58 -14.64
N LEU A 134 8.88 6.35 -14.63
CA LEU A 134 7.91 7.37 -15.04
C LEU A 134 7.94 8.58 -14.09
N GLN A 135 8.05 8.36 -12.78
CA GLN A 135 8.12 9.45 -11.80
C GLN A 135 9.40 10.28 -11.97
N GLY A 136 10.56 9.63 -12.20
CA GLY A 136 11.82 10.29 -12.49
C GLY A 136 11.81 11.09 -13.80
N ALA A 137 10.96 10.69 -14.75
CA ALA A 137 10.68 11.46 -15.97
C ALA A 137 9.68 12.62 -15.75
N GLY A 138 9.28 12.91 -14.50
CA GLY A 138 8.37 13.99 -14.14
C GLY A 138 6.88 13.66 -14.34
N ILE A 139 6.53 12.40 -14.58
CA ILE A 139 5.12 12.00 -14.74
C ILE A 139 4.48 11.90 -13.35
N GLY A 140 3.41 12.66 -13.14
CA GLY A 140 2.76 12.74 -11.83
C GLY A 140 2.08 11.42 -11.41
N ALA A 141 1.99 11.20 -10.09
CA ALA A 141 1.37 10.02 -9.47
C ALA A 141 -0.02 9.64 -10.02
N ARG A 142 -0.87 10.63 -10.34
CA ARG A 142 -2.20 10.40 -10.93
C ARG A 142 -2.11 9.83 -12.36
N GLN A 143 -1.14 10.29 -13.15
CA GLN A 143 -0.91 9.80 -14.50
C GLN A 143 -0.32 8.39 -14.46
N ILE A 144 0.66 8.13 -13.59
CA ILE A 144 1.23 6.79 -13.32
C ILE A 144 0.11 5.81 -12.95
N SER A 145 -0.76 6.19 -12.01
CA SER A 145 -1.90 5.36 -11.59
C SER A 145 -2.84 5.02 -12.76
N ARG A 146 -3.12 5.97 -13.66
CA ARG A 146 -3.95 5.73 -14.86
C ARG A 146 -3.24 4.87 -15.90
N ALA A 147 -1.93 5.02 -16.05
CA ALA A 147 -1.12 4.23 -16.96
C ALA A 147 -1.04 2.76 -16.51
N SER A 148 -1.06 2.51 -15.20
CA SER A 148 -0.94 1.15 -14.63
C SER A 148 -1.88 0.13 -15.28
N GLU A 149 -3.15 0.45 -15.50
CA GLU A 149 -4.12 -0.49 -16.11
C GLU A 149 -3.74 -0.89 -17.54
N LYS A 150 -3.17 0.02 -18.32
CA LYS A 150 -2.71 -0.29 -19.69
C LYS A 150 -1.44 -1.11 -19.66
N ILE A 151 -0.55 -0.80 -18.73
CA ILE A 151 0.77 -1.40 -18.55
C ILE A 151 0.65 -2.85 -18.03
N LYS A 152 -0.20 -3.10 -17.04
CA LYS A 152 -0.44 -4.43 -16.44
C LYS A 152 -0.79 -5.52 -17.44
N TYR A 153 -1.53 -5.18 -18.50
CA TYR A 153 -2.09 -6.14 -19.46
C TYR A 153 -1.51 -6.01 -20.86
N SER A 154 -0.53 -5.13 -21.07
CA SER A 154 0.10 -4.96 -22.38
C SER A 154 0.88 -6.19 -22.82
N GLY A 155 1.25 -7.08 -21.89
CA GLY A 155 2.13 -8.22 -22.17
C GLY A 155 3.55 -7.81 -22.52
N LEU A 156 3.85 -6.50 -22.47
CA LEU A 156 5.21 -6.01 -22.53
C LEU A 156 5.88 -6.48 -21.23
N PRO A 157 7.10 -7.00 -21.29
CA PRO A 157 8.03 -6.79 -20.19
C PRO A 157 8.13 -5.27 -20.09
N VAL A 158 7.33 -4.68 -19.22
CA VAL A 158 7.34 -3.23 -18.97
C VAL A 158 8.76 -2.82 -18.55
N GLU A 159 9.46 -3.79 -17.95
CA GLU A 159 10.88 -3.88 -17.72
C GLU A 159 11.67 -3.66 -19.03
N ASP A 160 11.53 -4.47 -20.08
CA ASP A 160 12.32 -4.27 -21.32
C ASP A 160 11.93 -3.02 -22.13
N ALA A 161 10.68 -2.55 -22.04
CA ALA A 161 10.19 -1.40 -22.81
C ALA A 161 10.41 -0.03 -22.14
N LEU A 162 10.60 0.00 -20.81
CA LEU A 162 10.83 1.21 -20.01
C LEU A 162 12.04 1.09 -19.07
N VAL A 163 12.90 0.07 -19.20
CA VAL A 163 14.30 0.14 -18.74
C VAL A 163 15.01 1.12 -19.66
N GLY A 164 14.80 2.40 -19.40
CA GLY A 164 15.90 3.34 -19.59
C GLY A 164 16.97 2.91 -18.61
N ARG A 165 18.21 2.73 -19.09
CA ARG A 165 19.34 3.07 -18.23
C ARG A 165 19.02 4.46 -17.73
N GLY A 166 18.78 4.63 -16.43
CA GLY A 166 18.47 5.95 -15.88
C GLY A 166 19.50 6.95 -16.41
N PRO A 167 19.14 8.24 -16.58
CA PRO A 167 20.17 9.23 -16.84
C PRO A 167 21.25 9.03 -15.79
N SER A 168 22.52 9.05 -16.20
CA SER A 168 23.66 9.07 -15.29
C SER A 168 23.62 10.39 -14.52
N LEU A 169 22.62 10.55 -13.67
CA LEU A 169 22.52 11.61 -12.68
C LEU A 169 23.44 11.17 -11.56
N GLY A 170 24.42 12.03 -11.28
CA GLY A 170 25.60 11.72 -10.49
C GLY A 170 25.32 10.95 -9.20
N SER A 171 26.23 10.01 -8.93
CA SER A 171 26.60 9.54 -7.59
C SER A 171 25.50 9.08 -6.62
N SER A 172 24.56 8.24 -7.07
CA SER A 172 24.09 7.14 -6.21
C SER A 172 23.65 5.95 -7.06
N ALA A 173 24.43 4.87 -7.03
CA ALA A 173 24.18 3.63 -7.76
C ALA A 173 23.08 2.76 -7.11
N HIS A 174 21.96 3.37 -6.71
CA HIS A 174 20.90 2.69 -5.95
C HIS A 174 19.52 2.99 -6.52
N ASN A 175 18.78 1.94 -6.87
CA ASN A 175 17.39 1.96 -7.33
C ASN A 175 16.35 2.31 -6.25
N GLY A 176 16.77 2.67 -5.04
CA GLY A 176 15.91 3.00 -3.91
C GLY A 176 15.29 1.78 -3.19
N PHE A 177 15.62 0.56 -3.61
CA PHE A 177 15.21 -0.66 -2.93
C PHE A 177 16.22 -1.06 -1.85
N ALA A 178 15.75 -1.80 -0.84
CA ALA A 178 16.60 -2.31 0.22
C ALA A 178 17.66 -3.27 -0.33
N SER A 179 18.75 -3.44 0.39
CA SER A 179 19.72 -4.51 0.18
C SER A 179 19.38 -5.76 0.99
N TRP A 180 19.97 -6.90 0.63
CA TRP A 180 19.84 -8.14 1.41
C TRP A 180 20.36 -8.01 2.84
N ASP A 181 21.43 -7.27 3.07
CA ASP A 181 21.97 -7.02 4.42
C ASP A 181 20.97 -6.25 5.30
N GLU A 182 20.32 -5.22 4.74
CA GLU A 182 19.28 -4.47 5.45
C GLU A 182 18.05 -5.35 5.73
N LEU A 183 17.64 -6.21 4.79
CA LEU A 183 16.53 -7.15 4.98
C LEU A 183 16.84 -8.19 6.06
N ARG A 184 18.06 -8.75 6.09
CA ARG A 184 18.49 -9.68 7.14
C ARG A 184 18.48 -9.00 8.51
N ALA A 185 19.02 -7.79 8.60
CA ALA A 185 19.01 -7.00 9.84
C ALA A 185 17.57 -6.68 10.30
N ALA A 186 16.69 -6.29 9.37
CA ALA A 186 15.29 -6.00 9.65
C ALA A 186 14.54 -7.24 10.14
N ALA A 187 14.72 -8.40 9.50
CA ALA A 187 14.11 -9.67 9.90
C ALA A 187 14.60 -10.18 11.27
N GLY A 188 15.78 -9.73 11.71
CA GLY A 188 16.32 -9.98 13.05
C GLY A 188 15.82 -9.01 14.12
N SER A 189 15.13 -7.94 13.76
CA SER A 189 14.77 -6.84 14.68
C SER A 189 13.61 -7.15 15.63
N GLY A 190 12.82 -8.19 15.34
CA GLY A 190 11.55 -8.48 16.04
C GLY A 190 10.35 -7.64 15.58
N TYR A 191 10.54 -6.66 14.68
CA TYR A 191 9.46 -5.78 14.19
C TYR A 191 9.06 -6.03 12.74
N VAL A 192 9.93 -6.64 11.93
CA VAL A 192 9.69 -6.87 10.51
C VAL A 192 9.67 -8.37 10.22
N GLU A 193 8.55 -8.85 9.71
CA GLU A 193 8.45 -10.15 9.05
C GLU A 193 8.58 -9.95 7.53
N VAL A 194 9.40 -10.75 6.86
CA VAL A 194 9.56 -10.66 5.40
C VAL A 194 8.66 -11.68 4.69
N GLY A 195 7.92 -11.22 3.68
CA GLY A 195 7.04 -12.03 2.83
C GLY A 195 7.40 -11.93 1.34
N GLY A 196 6.80 -12.79 0.52
CA GLY A 196 7.04 -12.82 -0.93
C GLY A 196 6.14 -11.87 -1.72
N HIS A 197 6.70 -11.26 -2.77
CA HIS A 197 5.97 -10.38 -3.70
C HIS A 197 6.32 -10.64 -5.17
N THR A 198 6.64 -11.89 -5.53
CA THR A 198 7.16 -12.34 -6.85
C THR A 198 8.63 -12.01 -7.11
N VAL A 199 9.17 -12.44 -8.25
CA VAL A 199 10.54 -12.09 -8.65
C VAL A 199 10.53 -10.70 -9.26
N THR A 200 9.75 -10.49 -10.33
CA THR A 200 9.80 -9.24 -11.13
C THR A 200 8.55 -8.37 -11.05
N HIS A 201 7.62 -8.64 -10.13
CA HIS A 201 6.37 -7.91 -9.95
C HIS A 201 5.37 -7.99 -11.15
N PRO A 202 5.14 -9.15 -11.80
CA PRO A 202 4.11 -9.26 -12.83
C PRO A 202 2.70 -9.47 -12.24
N VAL A 203 1.67 -9.18 -13.04
CA VAL A 203 0.30 -9.59 -12.72
C VAL A 203 0.16 -11.11 -12.84
N LEU A 204 -0.35 -11.76 -11.79
CA LEU A 204 -0.45 -13.22 -11.72
C LEU A 204 -1.77 -13.79 -12.24
N SER A 205 -2.67 -12.99 -12.82
CA SER A 205 -4.00 -13.44 -13.25
C SER A 205 -3.97 -14.59 -14.26
N ARG A 206 -2.90 -14.70 -15.05
CA ARG A 206 -2.64 -15.80 -16.00
C ARG A 206 -1.83 -16.97 -15.41
N GLY A 207 -1.56 -16.95 -14.11
CA GLY A 207 -0.62 -17.84 -13.43
C GLY A 207 0.81 -17.29 -13.46
N GLY A 208 1.67 -17.81 -12.58
CA GLY A 208 3.06 -17.39 -12.45
C GLY A 208 3.79 -18.22 -11.41
N LEU A 209 3.75 -19.55 -11.58
CA LEU A 209 4.32 -20.47 -10.58
C LEU A 209 5.82 -20.24 -10.39
N TYR A 210 6.56 -19.95 -11.46
CA TYR A 210 7.97 -19.57 -11.41
C TYR A 210 8.17 -18.34 -10.54
N GLU A 211 7.50 -17.23 -10.87
CA GLU A 211 7.55 -15.96 -10.12
C GLU A 211 7.32 -16.13 -8.61
N VAL A 212 6.39 -17.01 -8.25
CA VAL A 212 6.04 -17.27 -6.87
C VAL A 212 7.06 -18.19 -6.18
N ARG A 213 7.47 -19.28 -6.84
CA ARG A 213 8.38 -20.28 -6.27
C ARG A 213 9.80 -19.74 -6.12
N GLU A 214 10.32 -19.09 -7.15
CA GLU A 214 11.69 -18.55 -7.12
C GLU A 214 11.81 -17.39 -6.13
N CYS A 215 10.80 -16.51 -6.04
CA CYS A 215 10.74 -15.48 -5.02
C CYS A 215 10.82 -16.10 -3.61
N LYS A 216 10.03 -17.13 -3.35
CA LYS A 216 10.04 -17.83 -2.06
C LYS A 216 11.41 -18.47 -1.79
N ALA A 217 11.93 -19.25 -2.73
CA ALA A 217 13.21 -19.93 -2.57
C ALA A 217 14.34 -18.94 -2.29
N ARG A 218 14.38 -17.83 -3.04
CA ARG A 218 15.38 -16.77 -2.87
C ARG A 218 15.28 -16.08 -1.51
N LEU A 219 14.08 -15.80 -1.02
CA LEU A 219 13.88 -15.23 0.31
C LEU A 219 14.31 -16.19 1.44
N GLU A 220 14.00 -17.48 1.29
CA GLU A 220 14.37 -18.48 2.30
C GLU A 220 15.88 -18.75 2.34
N ASP A 221 16.54 -18.70 1.18
CA ASP A 221 18.00 -18.76 1.04
C ASP A 221 18.70 -17.58 1.75
N GLU A 222 18.25 -16.35 1.52
CA GLU A 222 18.86 -15.16 2.15
C GLU A 222 18.57 -14.99 3.64
N LEU A 223 17.37 -15.39 4.08
CA LEU A 223 16.92 -15.14 5.45
C LEU A 223 17.12 -16.34 6.37
N GLY A 224 17.40 -17.53 5.83
CA GLY A 224 17.52 -18.78 6.58
C GLY A 224 16.25 -19.16 7.36
N LYS A 225 15.09 -18.63 6.97
CA LYS A 225 13.80 -18.80 7.66
C LYS A 225 12.70 -19.00 6.63
N ARG A 226 11.66 -19.75 7.02
CA ARG A 226 10.50 -19.98 6.17
C ARG A 226 9.74 -18.69 5.88
N THR A 227 9.47 -18.42 4.60
CA THR A 227 8.61 -17.30 4.16
C THR A 227 7.15 -17.74 4.15
N ARG A 228 6.34 -17.16 5.05
CA ARG A 228 4.97 -17.66 5.33
C ARG A 228 3.88 -16.99 4.52
N PHE A 229 4.06 -15.70 4.19
CA PHE A 229 3.01 -14.88 3.59
C PHE A 229 3.43 -14.34 2.23
N PHE A 230 2.42 -14.09 1.40
CA PHE A 230 2.58 -13.56 0.05
C PHE A 230 1.67 -12.36 -0.18
N ALA A 231 2.10 -11.37 -0.94
CA ALA A 231 1.23 -10.31 -1.48
C ALA A 231 1.16 -10.41 -3.00
N TYR A 232 -0.02 -10.28 -3.59
CA TYR A 232 -0.15 -10.27 -5.05
C TYR A 232 0.23 -8.89 -5.61
N PRO A 233 1.17 -8.81 -6.58
CA PRO A 233 1.44 -7.57 -7.31
C PRO A 233 0.16 -6.96 -7.87
N PHE A 234 -0.06 -5.67 -7.61
CA PHE A 234 -1.30 -4.92 -7.85
C PHE A 234 -2.54 -5.42 -7.10
N GLY A 235 -2.78 -6.73 -7.07
CA GLY A 235 -3.71 -7.44 -6.18
C GLY A 235 -5.19 -7.13 -6.37
N GLY A 236 -5.57 -6.44 -7.44
CA GLY A 236 -6.95 -6.10 -7.74
C GLY A 236 -7.76 -7.31 -8.19
N VAL A 237 -9.09 -7.18 -8.24
CA VAL A 237 -10.02 -8.28 -8.59
C VAL A 237 -9.71 -8.91 -9.97
N ARG A 238 -9.14 -8.13 -10.88
CA ARG A 238 -8.73 -8.59 -12.22
C ARG A 238 -7.31 -9.17 -12.24
N ASP A 239 -6.53 -8.93 -11.20
CA ASP A 239 -5.12 -9.30 -11.09
C ASP A 239 -4.94 -10.65 -10.38
N VAL A 240 -5.92 -11.08 -9.58
CA VAL A 240 -5.88 -12.32 -8.79
C VAL A 240 -6.96 -13.29 -9.29
N SER A 241 -6.53 -14.40 -9.89
CA SER A 241 -7.40 -15.49 -10.35
C SER A 241 -7.30 -16.72 -9.43
N ALA A 242 -8.20 -17.68 -9.59
CA ALA A 242 -8.10 -18.97 -8.89
C ALA A 242 -6.77 -19.68 -9.20
N ARG A 243 -6.27 -19.55 -10.43
CA ARG A 243 -4.95 -20.07 -10.84
C ARG A 243 -3.81 -19.36 -10.10
N ALA A 244 -3.88 -18.04 -9.93
CA ALA A 244 -2.91 -17.29 -9.14
C ALA A 244 -2.86 -17.77 -7.69
N ALA A 245 -4.03 -17.89 -7.06
CA ALA A 245 -4.14 -18.39 -5.69
C ALA A 245 -3.59 -19.81 -5.55
N GLU A 246 -3.82 -20.67 -6.55
CA GLU A 246 -3.27 -22.02 -6.55
C GLU A 246 -1.75 -22.05 -6.72
N CYS A 247 -1.17 -21.18 -7.55
CA CYS A 247 0.30 -21.04 -7.63
C CYS A 247 0.91 -20.70 -6.26
N VAL A 248 0.29 -19.76 -5.52
CA VAL A 248 0.74 -19.35 -4.18
C VAL A 248 0.59 -20.48 -3.16
N ARG A 249 -0.54 -21.19 -3.18
CA ARG A 249 -0.77 -22.36 -2.30
C ARG A 249 0.21 -23.49 -2.58
N SER A 250 0.38 -23.87 -3.84
CA SER A 250 1.29 -24.93 -4.30
C SER A 250 2.79 -24.58 -4.16
N ALA A 251 3.13 -23.31 -3.92
CA ALA A 251 4.47 -22.88 -3.54
C ALA A 251 4.73 -23.01 -2.03
N GLY A 252 3.72 -23.34 -1.22
CA GLY A 252 3.89 -23.59 0.22
C GLY A 252 3.79 -22.34 1.11
N PHE A 253 3.19 -21.25 0.61
CA PHE A 253 2.77 -20.14 1.45
C PHE A 253 1.57 -20.53 2.33
N GLU A 254 1.42 -19.90 3.49
CA GLU A 254 0.33 -20.16 4.44
C GLU A 254 -0.91 -19.29 4.23
N ALA A 255 -0.71 -18.11 3.67
CA ALA A 255 -1.72 -17.10 3.39
C ALA A 255 -1.19 -16.08 2.36
N ALA A 256 -2.12 -15.38 1.72
CA ALA A 256 -1.82 -14.33 0.77
C ALA A 256 -2.80 -13.15 0.86
N VAL A 257 -2.28 -11.94 0.64
CA VAL A 257 -3.02 -10.69 0.74
C VAL A 257 -3.20 -10.03 -0.63
N THR A 258 -4.40 -9.50 -0.87
CA THR A 258 -4.86 -8.85 -2.09
C THR A 258 -4.97 -7.34 -1.88
N THR A 259 -5.42 -6.58 -2.88
CA THR A 259 -5.85 -5.18 -2.69
C THR A 259 -7.36 -5.04 -2.71
N PHE A 260 -8.09 -6.13 -2.45
CA PHE A 260 -9.54 -6.10 -2.27
C PHE A 260 -9.85 -5.28 -1.02
N GLY A 261 -10.51 -4.13 -1.19
CA GLY A 261 -10.89 -3.26 -0.07
C GLY A 261 -11.83 -3.97 0.90
N GLY A 262 -11.57 -3.84 2.21
CA GLY A 262 -12.48 -4.27 3.26
C GLY A 262 -11.82 -4.98 4.44
N PHE A 263 -12.67 -5.39 5.39
CA PHE A 263 -12.30 -6.25 6.51
C PHE A 263 -12.35 -7.73 6.10
N ASN A 264 -11.52 -8.53 6.76
CA ASN A 264 -11.57 -9.99 6.70
C ASN A 264 -12.53 -10.53 7.75
N LYS A 265 -13.19 -11.64 7.43
CA LYS A 265 -14.14 -12.34 8.29
C LYS A 265 -13.57 -13.68 8.78
N PRO A 266 -14.08 -14.21 9.89
CA PRO A 266 -13.73 -15.56 10.34
C PRO A 266 -13.99 -16.59 9.24
N GLY A 267 -12.98 -17.37 8.88
CA GLY A 267 -13.06 -18.38 7.82
C GLY A 267 -12.99 -17.87 6.39
N ASP A 268 -12.70 -16.58 6.15
CA ASP A 268 -12.35 -16.10 4.80
C ASP A 268 -11.15 -16.90 4.25
N ASP A 269 -11.09 -17.05 2.92
CA ASP A 269 -9.98 -17.75 2.26
C ASP A 269 -8.66 -17.04 2.58
N ALA A 270 -7.76 -17.76 3.24
CA ALA A 270 -6.45 -17.28 3.68
C ALA A 270 -5.57 -16.83 2.50
N PHE A 271 -5.86 -17.24 1.26
CA PHE A 271 -5.13 -16.84 0.06
C PHE A 271 -5.76 -15.66 -0.69
N LEU A 272 -6.86 -15.09 -0.19
CA LEU A 272 -7.57 -13.97 -0.79
C LEU A 272 -7.88 -12.88 0.26
N LEU A 273 -7.00 -12.71 1.25
CA LEU A 273 -7.23 -11.76 2.33
C LEU A 273 -7.27 -10.33 1.81
N ARG A 274 -8.25 -9.57 2.29
CA ARG A 274 -8.54 -8.18 1.95
C ARG A 274 -7.59 -7.23 2.65
N ARG A 275 -7.31 -6.09 2.01
CA ARG A 275 -6.48 -5.00 2.58
C ARG A 275 -7.16 -3.64 2.42
N ILE A 276 -6.91 -2.76 3.38
CA ILE A 276 -7.27 -1.34 3.34
C ILE A 276 -6.03 -0.57 2.88
N LYS A 277 -6.08 0.00 1.67
CA LYS A 277 -4.94 0.67 1.04
C LYS A 277 -4.79 2.11 1.49
N PHE A 278 -3.55 2.54 1.75
CA PHE A 278 -3.22 3.94 2.02
C PHE A 278 -2.22 4.53 1.02
N MET A 279 -2.50 5.74 0.52
CA MET A 279 -1.65 6.51 -0.40
C MET A 279 -1.71 8.00 -0.04
N GLY A 280 -0.83 8.48 0.85
CA GLY A 280 -0.79 9.89 1.24
C GLY A 280 -2.02 10.40 2.01
N HIS A 281 -2.82 9.51 2.60
CA HIS A 281 -3.99 9.90 3.39
C HIS A 281 -3.56 10.54 4.71
N GLY A 282 -4.09 11.73 4.98
CA GLY A 282 -4.00 12.34 6.31
C GLY A 282 -4.81 11.54 7.35
N LEU A 283 -4.66 11.91 8.62
CA LEU A 283 -5.29 11.19 9.75
C LEU A 283 -6.82 11.04 9.62
N GLY A 284 -7.52 12.06 9.11
CA GLY A 284 -8.99 12.00 8.94
C GLY A 284 -9.42 10.93 7.93
N ASP A 285 -8.78 10.89 6.76
CA ASP A 285 -9.03 9.88 5.73
C ASP A 285 -8.66 8.48 6.23
N PHE A 286 -7.56 8.38 6.98
CA PHE A 286 -7.15 7.14 7.63
C PHE A 286 -8.23 6.63 8.58
N ALA A 287 -8.71 7.48 9.50
CA ALA A 287 -9.76 7.14 10.45
C ALA A 287 -11.05 6.69 9.74
N VAL A 288 -11.45 7.37 8.66
CA VAL A 288 -12.62 6.96 7.85
C VAL A 288 -12.41 5.59 7.22
N SER A 289 -11.25 5.35 6.62
CA SER A 289 -10.91 4.11 5.93
C SER A 289 -10.91 2.93 6.90
N VAL A 290 -10.22 3.05 8.03
CA VAL A 290 -10.14 2.00 9.06
C VAL A 290 -11.51 1.73 9.70
N SER A 291 -12.35 2.75 9.83
CA SER A 291 -13.68 2.58 10.43
C SER A 291 -14.72 1.99 9.48
N THR A 292 -14.46 2.00 8.16
CA THR A 292 -15.46 1.59 7.15
C THR A 292 -14.99 0.47 6.22
N GLY A 293 -13.71 0.13 6.24
CA GLY A 293 -13.11 -0.91 5.41
C GLY A 293 -12.68 -0.45 4.01
N ASP A 294 -13.13 0.70 3.50
CA ASP A 294 -12.59 1.35 2.28
C ASP A 294 -13.22 2.75 2.06
N ILE A 295 -12.38 3.73 1.75
CA ILE A 295 -12.77 5.11 1.50
C ILE A 295 -13.41 5.33 0.13
N LYS A 296 -13.10 4.53 -0.91
CA LYS A 296 -13.64 4.75 -2.27
C LYS A 296 -15.16 4.63 -2.35
N ARG A 297 -15.77 3.78 -1.51
CA ARG A 297 -17.23 3.63 -1.44
C ARG A 297 -17.94 4.76 -0.69
N HIS A 298 -17.21 5.55 0.12
CA HIS A 298 -17.79 6.58 0.98
C HIS A 298 -17.45 7.99 0.52
N ILE A 299 -16.24 8.27 0.01
CA ILE A 299 -15.91 9.55 -0.61
C ILE A 299 -16.83 9.82 -1.80
N ASN A 300 -17.07 8.85 -2.69
CA ASN A 300 -17.99 9.07 -3.82
C ASN A 300 -19.43 9.37 -3.36
N ARG A 301 -19.88 8.78 -2.25
CA ARG A 301 -21.23 9.04 -1.69
C ARG A 301 -21.30 10.37 -0.93
N ALA A 302 -20.27 10.71 -0.16
CA ALA A 302 -20.17 11.96 0.60
C ALA A 302 -19.95 13.16 -0.34
N TYR A 303 -19.11 13.03 -1.37
CA TYR A 303 -18.98 14.05 -2.43
C TYR A 303 -20.27 14.16 -3.24
N ALA A 304 -20.92 13.06 -3.61
CA ALA A 304 -22.22 13.13 -4.29
C ALA A 304 -23.28 13.83 -3.43
N ALA A 305 -23.34 13.54 -2.13
CA ALA A 305 -24.24 14.21 -1.18
C ALA A 305 -23.91 15.69 -0.98
N LEU A 306 -22.63 16.05 -0.83
CA LEU A 306 -22.17 17.44 -0.71
C LEU A 306 -22.37 18.25 -1.99
N THR A 307 -22.28 17.60 -3.16
CA THR A 307 -22.55 18.24 -4.46
C THR A 307 -24.06 18.37 -4.71
N ALA A 308 -24.88 17.41 -4.23
CA ALA A 308 -26.34 17.49 -4.28
C ALA A 308 -26.92 18.56 -3.33
N LEU A 309 -26.23 18.86 -2.22
CA LEU A 309 -26.59 19.95 -1.31
C LEU A 309 -26.21 21.35 -1.86
N ARG A 310 -25.34 21.42 -2.87
CA ARG A 310 -25.10 22.63 -3.67
C ARG A 310 -26.05 22.59 -4.86
N GLY A 311 -27.27 23.08 -4.69
CA GLY A 311 -28.29 23.09 -5.75
C GLY A 311 -27.81 23.70 -7.08
N PRO A 312 -28.49 23.41 -8.20
CA PRO A 312 -28.11 23.93 -9.51
C PRO A 312 -28.36 25.44 -9.58
N GLY A 313 -27.31 26.26 -9.52
CA GLY A 313 -27.46 27.70 -9.62
C GLY A 313 -26.16 28.48 -9.59
N LEU A 314 -25.59 28.74 -10.77
CA LEU A 314 -25.16 30.05 -11.27
C LEU A 314 -24.57 29.84 -12.68
N GLY A 315 -25.46 29.82 -13.65
CA GLY A 315 -25.10 29.80 -15.07
C GLY A 315 -24.48 31.13 -15.49
N SER A 316 -23.38 31.02 -16.22
CA SER A 316 -22.89 31.89 -17.30
C SER A 316 -23.40 33.34 -17.32
N GLY A 317 -22.62 34.27 -16.79
CA GLY A 317 -22.64 35.65 -17.26
C GLY A 317 -22.08 35.71 -18.68
N LYS A 318 -22.95 35.91 -19.68
CA LYS A 318 -22.55 36.30 -21.04
C LYS A 318 -21.82 37.63 -20.96
N LYS A 319 -20.55 37.67 -21.38
CA LYS A 319 -19.92 38.90 -21.87
C LYS A 319 -20.48 39.17 -23.26
N THR A 320 -21.28 40.21 -23.40
CA THR A 320 -21.50 40.86 -24.70
C THR A 320 -20.33 41.82 -24.91
N GLU A 321 -19.51 41.54 -25.93
CA GLU A 321 -18.60 42.51 -26.53
C GLU A 321 -19.44 43.57 -27.25
N ASP A 322 -19.18 44.83 -26.93
CA ASP A 322 -19.68 45.99 -27.66
C ASP A 322 -18.53 46.50 -28.51
N GLY A 323 -18.74 46.52 -29.83
CA GLY A 323 -17.78 47.00 -30.82
C GLY A 323 -18.13 48.42 -31.25
N ARG A 324 -17.17 49.33 -31.08
CA ARG A 324 -16.98 50.53 -31.90
C ARG A 324 -15.49 50.76 -32.08
#